data_AF-A0A0S2IS61-F1
#
_entry.id   AF-A0A0S2IS61-F1
#
_cell.length_a   1.000
_cell.length_b   1.000
_cell.length_c   1.000
_cell.angle_alpha   90.00
_cell.angle_beta   90.00
_cell.angle_gamma   90.00
#
_symmetry.space_group_name_H-M   'P 1'
#
loop_
_entity.id
_entity.type
_entity.pdbx_description
1 polymer ?
#
loop_
_entity_poly.entity_id
_entity_poly.type
_entity_poly.pdbx_seq_one_letter_code
_entity_poly.pdbx_strand_id
1 'polypeptide(L)'
;MFILSSALIVYNTFVYRKTIRSMIENSQPKFQLMNLTLEKLILTELTLSSKVSTIDALLSEEENRKVRTLLDEIRKNNVTFREFSLEESELENLKIFEEGLEDLSQYAETVHSLGKENKRQEAQILYVRGINPLSASLRKTIKVLIEFEASHSRKSEDTAETQLTFSLYMICALSFLSLIAGILFSRSIIRSVMYPLKKAIHFASEIQNGNLNNRIEIDRFDEMGELLEFLRKMETSLREIIVEARISIENSQKASREFYKVSKEFISTSEIQADDSQKVADHIDRLSTLVETNTSIILTSAEHLRNLEKEIQKNLSSLITVTGSLNSLTLKAQESSDTALKGREKVDGVQKSFLEVKRTVQKINESLIKIGDISARTNMLALNAAIEAARAGEQGRGFTIVADEISQLAEHTMRNTREITDLIEFTRASIESGNGEMHQFSDFFTMIQENASNMARFSMYLLEDMKTQESGLNLCTLKMREISSSITNLESSSLENKSAYGSIKLSIQDLLQGAGLISSGSQEISSGAKQIDEQSDKVKRLMEKFSI
;
A
#
# COMPACT_ATOMS: atom_id res chain seq x y z
N MET A 1 37.87 -18.41 65.72
CA MET A 1 37.47 -18.24 67.14
C MET A 1 37.23 -19.56 67.88
N PHE A 2 36.47 -20.53 67.34
CA PHE A 2 36.13 -21.76 68.06
C PHE A 2 37.33 -22.58 68.58
N ILE A 3 38.41 -22.71 67.80
CA ILE A 3 39.60 -23.52 68.15
C ILE A 3 40.39 -22.92 69.33
N LEU A 4 40.38 -21.60 69.50
CA LEU A 4 41.09 -20.92 70.60
C LEU A 4 40.34 -21.07 71.94
N SER A 5 39.01 -21.16 71.91
CA SER A 5 38.20 -21.32 73.12
C SER A 5 38.35 -22.70 73.76
N SER A 6 38.48 -23.76 72.95
CA SER A 6 38.59 -25.13 73.46
C SER A 6 39.94 -25.39 74.12
N ALA A 7 41.04 -24.85 73.56
CA ALA A 7 42.38 -25.00 74.13
C ALA A 7 42.51 -24.37 75.54
N LEU A 8 41.85 -23.22 75.76
CA LEU A 8 41.92 -22.50 77.03
C LEU A 8 41.15 -23.22 78.17
N ILE A 9 40.02 -23.83 77.85
CA ILE A 9 39.19 -24.58 78.82
C ILE A 9 39.93 -25.82 79.35
N VAL A 10 40.66 -26.52 78.48
CA VAL A 10 41.44 -27.70 78.88
C VAL A 10 42.59 -27.33 79.82
N TYR A 11 43.28 -26.22 79.54
CA TYR A 11 44.39 -25.75 80.36
C TYR A 11 43.95 -25.40 81.80
N ASN A 12 42.86 -24.63 81.95
CA ASN A 12 42.37 -24.23 83.27
C ASN A 12 41.87 -25.41 84.11
N THR A 13 41.27 -26.43 83.48
CA THR A 13 40.80 -27.63 84.18
C THR A 13 41.95 -28.48 84.73
N PHE A 14 43.08 -28.54 84.02
CA PHE A 14 44.27 -29.29 84.45
C PHE A 14 44.93 -28.68 85.70
N VAL A 15 45.06 -27.36 85.75
CA VAL A 15 45.70 -26.65 86.87
C VAL A 15 44.88 -26.78 88.14
N TYR A 16 43.55 -26.60 88.06
CA TYR A 16 42.66 -26.69 89.22
C TYR A 16 42.69 -28.08 89.89
N ARG A 17 42.74 -29.15 89.10
CA ARG A 17 42.80 -30.53 89.61
C ARG A 17 44.09 -30.82 90.39
N LYS A 18 45.21 -30.19 90.02
CA LYS A 18 46.51 -30.38 90.67
C LYS A 18 46.51 -29.82 92.10
N THR A 19 45.93 -28.63 92.30
CA THR A 19 45.91 -27.93 93.59
C THR A 19 45.04 -28.63 94.63
N ILE A 20 43.87 -29.13 94.25
CA ILE A 20 42.99 -29.88 95.20
C ILE A 20 43.65 -31.17 95.69
N ARG A 21 44.41 -31.86 94.82
CA ARG A 21 45.01 -33.15 95.17
C ARG A 21 46.08 -33.02 96.26
N SER A 22 46.92 -31.98 96.22
CA SER A 22 47.97 -31.80 97.24
C SER A 22 47.39 -31.49 98.61
N MET A 23 46.22 -30.84 98.67
CA MET A 23 45.55 -30.48 99.93
C MET A 23 45.04 -31.72 100.68
N ILE A 24 44.46 -32.69 99.96
CA ILE A 24 43.90 -33.92 100.53
C ILE A 24 44.99 -34.91 100.94
N GLU A 25 46.05 -35.04 100.14
CA GLU A 25 47.06 -36.09 100.34
C GLU A 25 48.13 -35.72 101.40
N ASN A 26 48.38 -34.43 101.70
CA ASN A 26 49.50 -34.02 102.58
C ASN A 26 49.13 -33.19 103.83
N SER A 27 48.41 -32.07 103.69
CA SER A 27 48.28 -31.11 104.81
C SER A 27 47.31 -31.56 105.92
N GLN A 28 46.18 -32.18 105.54
CA GLN A 28 45.18 -32.67 106.51
C GLN A 28 45.69 -33.77 107.46
N PRO A 29 46.37 -34.84 106.97
CA PRO A 29 46.90 -35.90 107.84
C PRO A 29 47.99 -35.40 108.82
N LYS A 30 48.89 -34.54 108.35
CA LYS A 30 49.95 -33.93 109.18
C LYS A 30 49.39 -33.18 110.38
N PHE A 31 48.38 -32.33 110.16
CA PHE A 31 47.73 -31.56 111.21
C PHE A 31 47.08 -32.44 112.27
N GLN A 32 46.43 -33.54 111.87
CA GLN A 32 45.83 -34.50 112.81
C GLN A 32 46.90 -35.21 113.65
N LEU A 33 48.01 -35.62 113.04
CA LEU A 33 49.07 -36.34 113.72
C LEU A 33 49.79 -35.51 114.80
N MET A 34 50.02 -34.21 114.54
CA MET A 34 50.65 -33.32 115.52
C MET A 34 49.75 -33.00 116.71
N ASN A 35 48.44 -32.87 116.50
CA ASN A 35 47.49 -32.74 117.62
C ASN A 35 47.50 -33.98 118.51
N LEU A 36 47.52 -35.18 117.93
CA LEU A 36 47.61 -36.43 118.69
C LEU A 36 48.90 -36.52 119.52
N THR A 37 49.98 -35.97 118.99
CA THR A 37 51.30 -35.96 119.65
C THR A 37 51.33 -34.98 120.82
N LEU A 38 50.71 -33.80 120.67
CA LEU A 38 50.53 -32.83 121.75
C LEU A 38 49.69 -33.42 122.90
N GLU A 39 48.61 -34.14 122.57
CA GLU A 39 47.75 -34.79 123.57
C GLU A 39 48.53 -35.79 124.44
N LYS A 40 49.33 -36.66 123.81
CA LYS A 40 50.17 -37.64 124.51
C LYS A 40 51.25 -37.00 125.37
N LEU A 41 51.84 -35.90 124.92
CA LEU A 41 52.82 -35.15 125.71
C LEU A 41 52.19 -34.59 127.00
N ILE A 42 50.98 -34.04 126.90
CA ILE A 42 50.23 -33.52 128.06
C ILE A 42 49.94 -34.66 129.06
N LEU A 43 49.51 -35.82 128.57
CA LEU A 43 49.29 -37.01 129.41
C LEU A 43 50.58 -37.47 130.12
N THR A 44 51.72 -37.41 129.43
CA THR A 44 53.03 -37.76 130.00
C THR A 44 53.37 -36.84 131.17
N GLU A 45 53.17 -35.54 131.00
CA GLU A 45 53.43 -34.54 132.04
C GLU A 45 52.53 -34.70 133.27
N LEU A 46 51.24 -34.93 133.05
CA LEU A 46 50.27 -35.18 134.14
C LEU A 46 50.66 -36.42 134.94
N THR A 47 51.09 -37.48 134.25
CA THR A 47 51.52 -38.73 134.89
C THR A 47 52.80 -38.51 135.72
N LEU A 48 53.76 -37.74 135.20
CA LEU A 48 54.97 -37.38 135.96
C LEU A 48 54.65 -36.48 137.17
N SER A 49 53.71 -35.54 137.04
CA SER A 49 53.26 -34.68 138.15
C SER A 49 52.64 -35.52 139.28
N SER A 50 51.76 -36.45 138.92
CA SER A 50 51.11 -37.37 139.86
C SER A 50 52.16 -38.12 140.67
N LYS A 51 53.10 -38.75 139.97
CA LYS A 51 54.15 -39.59 140.54
C LYS A 51 55.03 -38.89 141.57
N VAL A 52 55.42 -37.65 141.28
CA VAL A 52 56.24 -36.82 142.19
C VAL A 52 55.46 -36.42 143.45
N SER A 53 54.14 -36.28 143.34
CA SER A 53 53.29 -35.83 144.44
C SER A 53 52.95 -36.91 145.46
N THR A 54 52.96 -38.20 145.10
CA THR A 54 52.51 -39.31 145.96
C THR A 54 53.66 -40.11 146.59
N ILE A 55 54.76 -40.37 145.86
CA ILE A 55 55.93 -41.21 146.25
C ILE A 55 55.57 -42.33 147.21
N ASP A 56 54.86 -43.33 146.67
CA ASP A 56 54.60 -44.61 147.32
C ASP A 56 55.30 -45.71 146.50
N ALA A 57 56.09 -46.58 147.14
CA ALA A 57 57.02 -47.48 146.42
C ALA A 57 56.29 -48.43 145.45
N LEU A 58 55.08 -48.87 145.82
CA LEU A 58 54.19 -49.71 145.01
C LEU A 58 53.53 -48.96 143.84
N LEU A 59 53.21 -47.66 143.99
CA LEU A 59 52.60 -46.85 142.93
C LEU A 59 53.63 -46.37 141.88
N SER A 60 54.90 -46.24 142.25
CA SER A 60 55.92 -45.63 141.38
C SER A 60 56.28 -46.44 140.11
N GLU A 61 56.00 -47.74 140.09
CA GLU A 61 56.42 -48.63 138.99
C GLU A 61 55.37 -48.71 137.86
N GLU A 62 54.08 -48.74 138.18
CA GLU A 62 52.99 -48.71 137.19
C GLU A 62 52.93 -47.37 136.45
N GLU A 63 53.05 -46.25 137.18
CA GLU A 63 53.08 -44.91 136.59
C GLU A 63 54.32 -44.73 135.69
N ASN A 64 55.47 -45.32 136.05
CA ASN A 64 56.65 -45.27 135.19
C ASN A 64 56.45 -46.02 133.87
N ARG A 65 55.77 -47.17 133.92
CA ARG A 65 55.44 -47.92 132.71
C ARG A 65 54.53 -47.09 131.79
N LYS A 66 53.52 -46.40 132.35
CA LYS A 66 52.65 -45.49 131.59
C LYS A 66 53.43 -44.35 130.92
N VAL A 67 54.33 -43.69 131.65
CA VAL A 67 55.20 -42.63 131.09
C VAL A 67 56.05 -43.16 129.94
N ARG A 68 56.68 -44.33 130.08
CA ARG A 68 57.46 -44.93 128.99
C ARG A 68 56.61 -45.23 127.76
N THR A 69 55.42 -45.82 127.94
CA THR A 69 54.50 -46.09 126.84
C THR A 69 54.08 -44.82 126.11
N LEU A 70 53.75 -43.75 126.84
CA LEU A 70 53.38 -42.47 126.23
C LEU A 70 54.54 -41.84 125.47
N LEU A 71 55.76 -41.87 126.01
CA LEU A 71 56.96 -41.38 125.33
C LEU A 71 57.25 -42.17 124.04
N ASP A 72 57.10 -43.50 124.05
CA ASP A 72 57.29 -44.32 122.86
C ASP A 72 56.22 -44.07 121.80
N GLU A 73 54.98 -43.81 122.21
CA GLU A 73 53.93 -43.42 121.29
C GLU A 73 54.16 -42.04 120.67
N ILE A 74 54.71 -41.08 121.42
CA ILE A 74 55.14 -39.78 120.88
C ILE A 74 56.27 -39.99 119.86
N ARG A 75 57.27 -40.81 120.18
CA ARG A 75 58.34 -41.17 119.23
C ARG A 75 57.78 -41.78 117.96
N LYS A 76 56.82 -42.70 118.06
CA LYS A 76 56.17 -43.31 116.89
C LYS A 76 55.45 -42.27 116.04
N ASN A 77 54.71 -41.35 116.67
CA ASN A 77 54.04 -40.27 115.94
C ASN A 77 55.05 -39.36 115.23
N ASN A 78 56.20 -39.03 115.85
CA ASN A 78 57.25 -38.23 115.23
C ASN A 78 57.85 -38.94 114.01
N VAL A 79 58.06 -40.27 114.06
CA VAL A 79 58.50 -41.06 112.91
C VAL A 79 57.47 -41.00 111.78
N THR A 80 56.19 -41.21 112.07
CA THR A 80 55.13 -41.10 111.04
C THR A 80 55.03 -39.68 110.48
N PHE A 81 55.33 -38.66 111.28
CA PHE A 81 55.32 -37.28 110.80
C PHE A 81 56.45 -37.02 109.78
N ARG A 82 57.61 -37.69 109.92
CA ARG A 82 58.72 -37.64 108.96
C ARG A 82 58.41 -38.31 107.61
N GLU A 83 57.39 -39.17 107.54
CA GLU A 83 57.00 -39.81 106.27
C GLU A 83 56.25 -38.85 105.33
N PHE A 84 55.74 -37.73 105.84
CA PHE A 84 55.13 -36.68 105.02
C PHE A 84 56.20 -35.76 104.40
N SER A 85 55.81 -35.03 103.35
CA SER A 85 56.67 -34.01 102.76
C SER A 85 56.76 -32.79 103.69
N LEU A 86 57.81 -32.73 104.51
CA LEU A 86 58.06 -31.65 105.46
C LEU A 86 58.85 -30.50 104.82
N GLU A 87 58.45 -29.25 105.09
CA GLU A 87 59.25 -28.06 104.78
C GLU A 87 60.44 -27.93 105.75
N GLU A 88 61.46 -27.17 105.36
CA GLU A 88 62.71 -27.00 106.12
C GLU A 88 62.45 -26.51 107.57
N SER A 89 61.48 -25.60 107.73
CA SER A 89 61.03 -25.09 109.03
C SER A 89 60.27 -26.13 109.88
N GLU A 90 59.57 -27.09 109.27
CA GLU A 90 58.91 -28.18 110.01
C GLU A 90 59.92 -29.19 110.52
N LEU A 91 60.94 -29.49 109.70
CA LEU A 91 62.02 -30.40 110.04
C LEU A 91 62.84 -29.89 111.23
N GLU A 92 63.13 -28.59 111.26
CA GLU A 92 63.88 -27.94 112.35
C GLU A 92 63.10 -27.97 113.68
N ASN A 93 61.81 -27.62 113.67
CA ASN A 93 60.98 -27.67 114.87
C ASN A 93 60.75 -29.10 115.38
N LEU A 94 60.59 -30.07 114.47
CA LEU A 94 60.47 -31.48 114.85
C LEU A 94 61.75 -31.97 115.54
N LYS A 95 62.92 -31.59 115.03
CA LYS A 95 64.21 -31.94 115.64
C LYS A 95 64.35 -31.38 117.06
N ILE A 96 64.01 -30.10 117.26
CA ILE A 96 64.02 -29.46 118.59
C ILE A 96 63.06 -30.20 119.55
N PHE A 97 61.90 -30.63 119.04
CA PHE A 97 60.94 -31.38 119.82
C PHE A 97 61.45 -32.78 120.21
N GLU A 98 62.10 -33.49 119.29
CA GLU A 98 62.69 -34.81 119.56
C GLU A 98 63.84 -34.73 120.57
N GLU A 99 64.75 -33.76 120.43
CA GLU A 99 65.85 -33.56 121.38
C GLU A 99 65.34 -33.28 122.79
N GLY A 100 64.36 -32.37 122.94
CA GLY A 100 63.75 -32.11 124.24
C GLY A 100 62.96 -33.30 124.80
N LEU A 101 62.42 -34.18 123.95
CA LEU A 101 61.73 -35.39 124.37
C LEU A 101 62.72 -36.42 124.95
N GLU A 102 63.93 -36.49 124.41
CA GLU A 102 65.01 -37.32 124.92
C GLU A 102 65.43 -36.85 126.32
N ASP A 103 65.64 -35.54 126.49
CA ASP A 103 65.92 -34.91 127.78
C ASP A 103 64.78 -35.19 128.79
N LEU A 104 63.53 -35.09 128.35
CA LEU A 104 62.36 -35.36 129.18
C LEU A 104 62.33 -36.83 129.63
N SER A 105 62.70 -37.75 128.74
CA SER A 105 62.82 -39.18 129.08
C SER A 105 63.90 -39.41 130.12
N GLN A 106 65.05 -38.76 130.01
CA GLN A 106 66.15 -38.91 130.97
C GLN A 106 65.77 -38.33 132.34
N TYR A 107 65.13 -37.17 132.36
CA TYR A 107 64.61 -36.60 133.61
C TYR A 107 63.52 -37.48 134.24
N ALA A 108 62.63 -38.06 133.44
CA ALA A 108 61.60 -38.98 133.91
C ALA A 108 62.20 -40.24 134.59
N GLU A 109 63.26 -40.80 134.02
CA GLU A 109 63.99 -41.92 134.64
C GLU A 109 64.71 -41.51 135.92
N THR A 110 65.33 -40.32 135.92
CA THR A 110 66.00 -39.79 137.11
C THR A 110 65.00 -39.57 138.25
N VAL A 111 63.83 -38.99 137.96
CA VAL A 111 62.72 -38.86 138.93
C VAL A 111 62.27 -40.23 139.45
N HIS A 112 62.24 -41.26 138.60
CA HIS A 112 61.94 -42.61 139.05
C HIS A 112 63.02 -43.16 140.01
N SER A 113 64.30 -42.96 139.72
CA SER A 113 65.40 -43.40 140.58
C SER A 113 65.39 -42.71 141.94
N LEU A 114 65.18 -41.39 141.97
CA LEU A 114 65.03 -40.61 143.21
C LEU A 114 63.81 -41.05 144.03
N GLY A 115 62.72 -41.45 143.34
CA GLY A 115 61.56 -42.08 143.97
C GLY A 115 61.89 -43.42 144.65
N LYS A 116 62.71 -44.28 144.03
CA LYS A 116 63.16 -45.56 144.62
C LYS A 116 64.07 -45.38 145.84
N GLU A 117 64.87 -44.32 145.86
CA GLU A 117 65.72 -43.95 147.00
C GLU A 117 64.96 -43.18 148.11
N ASN A 118 63.64 -43.00 147.96
CA ASN A 118 62.75 -42.26 148.84
C ASN A 118 63.15 -40.77 149.06
N LYS A 119 63.90 -40.20 148.10
CA LYS A 119 64.37 -38.81 148.12
C LYS A 119 63.33 -37.87 147.51
N ARG A 120 62.20 -37.72 148.22
CA ARG A 120 61.02 -36.98 147.71
C ARG A 120 61.28 -35.53 147.36
N GLN A 121 62.03 -34.82 148.20
CA GLN A 121 62.33 -33.41 147.97
C GLN A 121 63.20 -33.22 146.72
N GLU A 122 64.17 -34.09 146.47
CA GLU A 122 65.04 -34.03 145.28
C GLU A 122 64.25 -34.33 143.99
N ALA A 123 63.36 -35.33 144.01
CA ALA A 123 62.48 -35.63 142.88
C ALA A 123 61.54 -34.46 142.56
N GLN A 124 61.01 -33.79 143.59
CA GLN A 124 60.13 -32.64 143.43
C GLN A 124 60.86 -31.40 142.91
N ILE A 125 62.10 -31.15 143.36
CA ILE A 125 62.95 -30.10 142.81
C ILE A 125 63.27 -30.37 141.34
N LEU A 126 63.63 -31.61 140.97
CA LEU A 126 63.93 -31.98 139.59
C LEU A 126 62.70 -31.84 138.68
N TYR A 127 61.51 -32.17 139.19
CA TYR A 127 60.27 -31.97 138.46
C TYR A 127 59.97 -30.49 138.21
N VAL A 128 60.03 -29.66 139.25
CA VAL A 128 59.67 -28.24 139.15
C VAL A 128 60.71 -27.44 138.36
N ARG A 129 62.01 -27.69 138.59
CA ARG A 129 63.10 -26.93 137.92
C ARG A 129 63.55 -27.52 136.59
N GLY A 130 63.37 -28.82 136.36
CA GLY A 130 63.79 -29.50 135.13
C GLY A 130 62.62 -29.86 134.23
N ILE A 131 61.77 -30.79 134.68
CA ILE A 131 60.70 -31.37 133.85
C ILE A 131 59.67 -30.33 133.42
N ASN A 132 59.16 -29.51 134.34
CA ASN A 132 58.11 -28.52 134.05
C ASN A 132 58.49 -27.47 132.98
N PRO A 133 59.65 -26.79 133.07
CA PRO A 133 60.05 -25.85 132.03
C PRO A 133 60.34 -26.56 130.70
N LEU A 134 60.90 -27.79 130.74
CA LEU A 134 61.15 -28.57 129.53
C LEU A 134 59.85 -29.00 128.84
N SER A 135 58.86 -29.49 129.58
CA SER A 135 57.56 -29.89 129.03
C SER A 135 56.76 -28.69 128.53
N ALA A 136 56.89 -27.52 129.16
CA ALA A 136 56.36 -26.26 128.64
C ALA A 136 57.01 -25.87 127.30
N SER A 137 58.33 -26.03 127.18
CA SER A 137 59.05 -25.81 125.91
C SER A 137 58.58 -26.76 124.82
N LEU A 138 58.51 -28.07 125.11
CA LEU A 138 58.03 -29.09 124.18
C LEU A 138 56.59 -28.83 123.70
N ARG A 139 55.68 -28.44 124.60
CA ARG A 139 54.31 -28.04 124.23
C ARG A 139 54.29 -26.84 123.30
N LYS A 140 55.19 -25.88 123.49
CA LYS A 140 55.29 -24.71 122.62
C LYS A 140 55.76 -25.12 121.23
N THR A 141 56.81 -25.95 121.14
CA THR A 141 57.37 -26.40 119.86
C THR A 141 56.33 -27.15 119.03
N ILE A 142 55.58 -28.07 119.65
CA ILE A 142 54.56 -28.81 118.91
C ILE A 142 53.33 -27.96 118.52
N LYS A 143 52.98 -26.94 119.31
CA LYS A 143 51.95 -25.96 118.91
C LYS A 143 52.39 -25.13 117.70
N VAL A 144 53.67 -24.75 117.63
CA VAL A 144 54.22 -24.03 116.46
C VAL A 144 54.08 -24.89 115.19
N LEU A 145 54.37 -26.19 115.28
CA LEU A 145 54.16 -27.14 114.18
C LEU A 145 52.68 -27.23 113.74
N ILE A 146 51.73 -27.27 114.70
CA ILE A 146 50.29 -27.31 114.41
C ILE A 146 49.81 -26.00 113.73
N GLU A 147 50.27 -24.84 114.21
CA GLU A 147 49.90 -23.53 113.63
C GLU A 147 50.46 -23.34 112.22
N PHE A 148 51.66 -23.87 111.95
CA PHE A 148 52.27 -23.81 110.62
C PHE A 148 51.42 -24.51 109.56
N GLU A 149 50.99 -25.75 109.83
CA GLU A 149 50.12 -26.52 108.93
C GLU A 149 48.75 -25.85 108.74
N ALA A 150 48.18 -25.27 109.80
CA ALA A 150 46.93 -24.51 109.70
C ALA A 150 47.06 -23.27 108.78
N SER A 151 48.20 -22.56 108.81
CA SER A 151 48.44 -21.40 107.94
C SER A 151 48.69 -21.81 106.48
N HIS A 152 49.34 -22.94 106.24
CA HIS A 152 49.63 -23.42 104.89
C HIS A 152 48.34 -23.85 104.16
N SER A 153 47.45 -24.55 104.87
CA SER A 153 46.15 -24.97 104.32
C SER A 153 45.29 -23.78 103.86
N ARG A 154 45.23 -22.69 104.64
CA ARG A 154 44.47 -21.47 104.27
C ARG A 154 45.00 -20.78 103.01
N LYS A 155 46.32 -20.71 102.82
CA LYS A 155 46.90 -20.10 101.60
C LYS A 155 46.56 -20.90 100.34
N SER A 156 46.51 -22.23 100.45
CA SER A 156 46.19 -23.09 99.31
C SER A 156 44.72 -22.98 98.87
N GLU A 157 43.80 -22.59 99.76
CA GLU A 157 42.37 -22.42 99.46
C GLU A 157 42.11 -21.13 98.66
N ASP A 158 42.69 -20.00 99.09
CA ASP A 158 42.53 -18.68 98.44
C ASP A 158 43.10 -18.64 97.01
N THR A 159 44.18 -19.39 96.78
CA THR A 159 44.80 -19.53 95.46
C THR A 159 43.90 -20.27 94.47
N ALA A 160 43.04 -21.18 94.95
CA ALA A 160 42.13 -21.95 94.10
C ALA A 160 40.90 -21.12 93.67
N GLU A 161 40.35 -20.28 94.55
CA GLU A 161 39.19 -19.43 94.24
C GLU A 161 39.51 -18.33 93.21
N THR A 162 40.67 -17.69 93.34
CA THR A 162 41.13 -16.66 92.39
C THR A 162 41.34 -17.21 90.98
N GLN A 163 41.76 -18.46 90.83
CA GLN A 163 41.92 -19.10 89.52
C GLN A 163 40.59 -19.46 88.84
N LEU A 164 39.55 -19.81 89.60
CA LEU A 164 38.21 -20.06 89.05
C LEU A 164 37.56 -18.78 88.50
N THR A 165 37.62 -17.69 89.25
CA THR A 165 37.00 -16.42 88.85
C THR A 165 37.66 -15.83 87.61
N PHE A 166 38.99 -15.88 87.50
CA PHE A 166 39.71 -15.47 86.29
C PHE A 166 39.30 -16.29 85.05
N SER A 167 39.12 -17.60 85.22
CA SER A 167 38.70 -18.50 84.13
C SER A 167 37.30 -18.17 83.59
N LEU A 168 36.36 -17.77 84.45
CA LEU A 168 34.99 -17.41 84.06
C LEU A 168 34.93 -16.12 83.23
N TYR A 169 35.69 -15.08 83.59
CA TYR A 169 35.71 -13.81 82.84
C TYR A 169 36.19 -13.99 81.39
N MET A 170 37.18 -14.84 81.17
CA MET A 170 37.71 -15.12 79.83
C MET A 170 36.68 -15.78 78.90
N ILE A 171 35.84 -16.67 79.42
CA ILE A 171 34.79 -17.33 78.63
C ILE A 171 33.72 -16.30 78.21
N CYS A 172 33.24 -15.48 79.15
CA CYS A 172 32.22 -14.47 78.86
C CYS A 172 32.68 -13.44 77.80
N ALA A 173 33.93 -12.98 77.86
CA ALA A 173 34.48 -12.01 76.91
C ALA A 173 34.51 -12.53 75.47
N LEU A 174 34.91 -13.80 75.27
CA LEU A 174 34.99 -14.43 73.95
C LEU A 174 33.59 -14.64 73.33
N SER A 175 32.60 -15.04 74.13
CA SER A 175 31.22 -15.20 73.65
C SER A 175 30.62 -13.88 73.15
N PHE A 176 30.90 -12.77 73.84
CA PHE A 176 30.40 -11.44 73.47
C PHE A 176 30.99 -10.94 72.14
N LEU A 177 32.30 -11.11 71.94
CA LEU A 177 32.99 -10.74 70.70
C LEU A 177 32.45 -11.48 69.46
N SER A 178 32.12 -12.76 69.59
CA SER A 178 31.55 -13.56 68.51
C SER A 178 30.18 -13.04 68.04
N LEU A 179 29.33 -12.64 68.99
CA LEU A 179 27.99 -12.13 68.70
C LEU A 179 28.04 -10.82 67.89
N ILE A 180 28.94 -9.90 68.27
CA ILE A 180 29.12 -8.62 67.57
C ILE A 180 29.60 -8.84 66.13
N ALA A 181 30.57 -9.73 65.94
CA ALA A 181 31.08 -10.05 64.62
C ALA A 181 29.99 -10.61 63.68
N GLY A 182 29.09 -11.45 64.21
CA GLY A 182 27.96 -11.99 63.46
C GLY A 182 26.96 -10.91 62.99
N ILE A 183 26.65 -9.94 63.86
CA ILE A 183 25.71 -8.85 63.53
C ILE A 183 26.29 -7.93 62.44
N LEU A 184 27.57 -7.56 62.55
CA LEU A 184 28.24 -6.70 61.57
C LEU A 184 28.33 -7.37 60.19
N PHE A 185 28.62 -8.67 60.15
CA PHE A 185 28.70 -9.44 58.92
C PHE A 185 27.34 -9.56 58.21
N SER A 186 26.28 -9.86 58.98
CA SER A 186 24.91 -9.93 58.46
C SER A 186 24.45 -8.60 57.86
N ARG A 187 24.74 -7.49 58.55
CA ARG A 187 24.41 -6.14 58.06
C ARG A 187 25.15 -5.79 56.75
N SER A 188 26.39 -6.25 56.59
CA SER A 188 27.17 -6.03 55.37
C SER A 188 26.52 -6.68 54.14
N ILE A 189 26.14 -7.96 54.24
CA ILE A 189 25.49 -8.73 53.15
C ILE A 189 24.14 -8.11 52.74
N ILE A 190 23.34 -7.68 53.72
CA ILE A 190 22.04 -7.05 53.44
C ILE A 190 22.22 -5.76 52.62
N ARG A 191 23.26 -4.96 52.94
CA ARG A 191 23.49 -3.69 52.27
C ARG A 191 24.20 -3.83 50.91
N SER A 192 25.07 -4.82 50.75
CA SER A 192 25.84 -5.01 49.52
C SER A 192 25.11 -5.83 48.45
N VAL A 193 24.27 -6.80 48.83
CA VAL A 193 23.61 -7.71 47.86
C VAL A 193 22.09 -7.56 47.87
N MET A 194 21.47 -7.68 49.04
CA MET A 194 20.00 -7.79 49.12
C MET A 194 19.28 -6.51 48.64
N TYR A 195 19.82 -5.33 48.98
CA TYR A 195 19.20 -4.07 48.63
C TYR A 195 19.28 -3.72 47.12
N PRO A 196 20.45 -3.79 46.44
CA PRO A 196 20.52 -3.62 44.99
C PRO A 196 19.74 -4.67 44.20
N LEU A 197 19.73 -5.93 44.66
CA LEU A 197 18.97 -6.98 44.00
C LEU A 197 17.45 -6.70 44.06
N LYS A 198 16.95 -6.21 45.19
CA LYS A 198 15.55 -5.80 45.32
C LYS A 198 15.20 -4.60 44.43
N LYS A 199 16.13 -3.64 44.27
CA LYS A 199 15.98 -2.54 43.29
C LYS A 199 15.90 -3.07 41.86
N ALA A 200 16.77 -4.02 41.48
CA ALA A 200 16.78 -4.64 40.15
C ALA A 200 15.45 -5.36 39.86
N ILE A 201 14.95 -6.15 40.81
CA ILE A 201 13.65 -6.85 40.68
C ILE A 201 12.51 -5.86 40.53
N HIS A 202 12.48 -4.81 41.36
CA HIS A 202 11.44 -3.80 41.27
C HIS A 202 11.48 -3.08 39.91
N PHE A 203 12.66 -2.69 39.44
CA PHE A 203 12.82 -2.04 38.14
C PHE A 203 12.42 -2.95 36.97
N ALA A 204 12.81 -4.23 37.00
CA ALA A 204 12.35 -5.21 36.03
C ALA A 204 10.83 -5.43 36.08
N SER A 205 10.22 -5.39 37.27
CA SER A 205 8.77 -5.47 37.44
C SER A 205 8.05 -4.23 36.88
N GLU A 206 8.63 -3.04 37.01
CA GLU A 206 8.09 -1.82 36.39
C GLU A 206 8.12 -1.92 34.85
N ILE A 207 9.24 -2.40 34.28
CA ILE A 207 9.34 -2.68 32.83
C ILE A 207 8.29 -3.71 32.39
N GLN A 208 8.11 -4.79 33.15
CA GLN A 208 7.11 -5.84 32.87
C GLN A 208 5.68 -5.27 32.86
N ASN A 209 5.38 -4.34 33.77
CA ASN A 209 4.08 -3.67 33.86
C ASN A 209 3.91 -2.57 32.81
N GLY A 210 4.90 -2.36 31.94
CA GLY A 210 4.89 -1.36 30.88
C GLY A 210 5.30 0.04 31.33
N ASN A 211 5.78 0.24 32.56
CA ASN A 211 6.29 1.54 33.00
C ASN A 211 7.76 1.71 32.57
N LEU A 212 7.97 2.40 31.46
CA LEU A 212 9.27 2.76 30.87
C LEU A 212 9.67 4.21 31.16
N ASN A 213 9.04 4.88 32.14
CA ASN A 213 9.39 6.25 32.51
C ASN A 213 10.16 6.34 33.83
N ASN A 214 10.62 5.19 34.36
CA ASN A 214 11.29 5.13 35.65
C ASN A 214 12.81 5.28 35.49
N ARG A 215 13.46 6.01 36.39
CA ARG A 215 14.92 6.21 36.38
C ARG A 215 15.56 5.43 37.51
N ILE A 216 16.47 4.52 37.16
CA ILE A 216 17.29 3.82 38.13
C ILE A 216 18.62 4.55 38.34
N GLU A 217 18.86 5.01 39.56
CA GLU A 217 20.15 5.58 39.96
C GLU A 217 21.13 4.44 40.28
N ILE A 218 22.29 4.46 39.62
CA ILE A 218 23.36 3.48 39.77
C ILE A 218 24.46 4.14 40.60
N ASP A 219 24.55 3.74 41.86
CA ASP A 219 25.46 4.31 42.87
C ASP A 219 26.63 3.37 43.21
N ARG A 220 26.87 2.33 42.41
CA ARG A 220 27.83 1.25 42.66
C ARG A 220 28.58 0.79 41.41
N PHE A 221 29.80 0.29 41.61
CA PHE A 221 30.72 -0.19 40.57
C PHE A 221 31.05 -1.70 40.72
N ASP A 222 30.16 -2.45 41.35
CA ASP A 222 30.23 -3.91 41.50
C ASP A 222 29.30 -4.60 40.47
N GLU A 223 29.23 -5.93 40.50
CA GLU A 223 28.41 -6.74 39.59
C GLU A 223 26.92 -6.39 39.67
N MET A 224 26.46 -5.87 40.81
CA MET A 224 25.09 -5.40 40.98
C MET A 224 24.88 -4.07 40.26
N GLY A 225 25.86 -3.16 40.29
CA GLY A 225 25.86 -1.93 39.48
C GLY A 225 25.81 -2.23 37.98
N GLU A 226 26.58 -3.21 37.51
CA GLU A 226 26.56 -3.65 36.12
C GLU A 226 25.21 -4.24 35.68
N LEU A 227 24.56 -5.04 36.55
CA LEU A 227 23.20 -5.55 36.31
C LEU A 227 22.18 -4.41 36.16
N LEU A 228 22.23 -3.40 37.04
CA LEU A 228 21.31 -2.25 36.95
C LEU A 228 21.56 -1.44 35.67
N GLU A 229 22.81 -1.34 35.23
CA GLU A 229 23.16 -0.68 33.95
C GLU A 229 22.60 -1.42 32.73
N PHE A 230 22.70 -2.75 32.70
CA PHE A 230 22.10 -3.55 31.63
C PHE A 230 20.57 -3.43 31.61
N LEU A 231 19.91 -3.43 32.76
CA LEU A 231 18.46 -3.22 32.85
C LEU A 231 18.06 -1.81 32.36
N ARG A 232 18.84 -0.78 32.70
CA ARG A 232 18.62 0.60 32.20
C ARG A 232 18.73 0.67 30.68
N LYS A 233 19.78 0.07 30.10
CA LYS A 233 19.94 0.01 28.63
C LYS A 233 18.78 -0.73 27.96
N MET A 234 18.30 -1.83 28.55
CA MET A 234 17.14 -2.57 28.04
C MET A 234 15.86 -1.71 28.07
N GLU A 235 15.59 -0.99 29.15
CA GLU A 235 14.47 -0.04 29.24
C GLU A 235 14.56 1.03 28.14
N THR A 236 15.73 1.65 27.99
CA THR A 236 15.94 2.70 26.98
C THR A 236 15.72 2.17 25.56
N SER A 237 16.25 0.98 25.22
CA SER A 237 16.00 0.36 23.91
C SER A 237 14.53 -0.01 23.70
N LEU A 238 13.83 -0.53 24.72
CA LEU A 238 12.39 -0.79 24.63
C LEU A 238 11.59 0.50 24.41
N ARG A 239 11.97 1.58 25.10
CA ARG A 239 11.36 2.90 24.96
C ARG A 239 11.50 3.44 23.54
N GLU A 240 12.70 3.37 22.97
CA GLU A 240 12.97 3.78 21.58
C GLU A 240 12.14 2.97 20.58
N ILE A 241 12.08 1.63 20.73
CA ILE A 241 11.27 0.75 19.88
C ILE A 241 9.79 1.13 19.93
N ILE A 242 9.23 1.38 21.12
CA ILE A 242 7.81 1.74 21.24
C ILE A 242 7.53 3.12 20.65
N VAL A 243 8.43 4.10 20.82
CA VAL A 243 8.28 5.44 20.21
C VAL A 243 8.31 5.36 18.69
N GLU A 244 9.31 4.67 18.12
CA GLU A 244 9.42 4.48 16.68
C GLU A 244 8.21 3.74 16.11
N ALA A 245 7.74 2.71 16.82
CA ALA A 245 6.57 1.96 16.41
C ALA A 245 5.27 2.78 16.50
N ARG A 246 5.11 3.69 17.49
CA ARG A 246 3.98 4.65 17.53
C ARG A 246 3.96 5.56 16.31
N ILE A 247 5.12 6.11 15.93
CA ILE A 247 5.26 6.97 14.72
C ILE A 247 4.92 6.17 13.45
N SER A 248 5.43 4.94 13.35
CA SER A 248 5.16 4.05 12.20
C SER A 248 3.67 3.73 12.06
N ILE A 249 2.98 3.44 13.17
CA ILE A 249 1.52 3.21 13.20
C ILE A 249 0.76 4.46 12.74
N GLU A 250 1.12 5.64 13.23
CA GLU A 250 0.45 6.89 12.83
C GLU A 250 0.61 7.16 11.33
N ASN A 251 1.80 6.91 10.78
CA ASN A 251 2.05 7.02 9.34
C ASN A 251 1.27 5.97 8.54
N SER A 252 1.18 4.74 9.04
CA SER A 252 0.37 3.66 8.45
C SER A 252 -1.12 4.02 8.39
N GLN A 253 -1.68 4.59 9.48
CA GLN A 253 -3.07 5.05 9.52
C GLN A 253 -3.33 6.22 8.55
N LYS A 254 -2.39 7.16 8.43
CA LYS A 254 -2.48 8.26 7.45
C LYS A 254 -2.47 7.73 6.01
N ALA A 255 -1.52 6.85 5.69
CA ALA A 255 -1.43 6.22 4.37
C ALA A 255 -2.68 5.40 4.02
N SER A 256 -3.21 4.64 4.99
CA SER A 256 -4.45 3.88 4.82
C SER A 256 -5.65 4.79 4.48
N ARG A 257 -5.84 5.90 5.20
CA ARG A 257 -6.94 6.85 4.90
C ARG A 257 -6.82 7.47 3.51
N GLU A 258 -5.61 7.84 3.10
CA GLU A 258 -5.34 8.32 1.74
C GLU A 258 -5.65 7.24 0.71
N PHE A 259 -5.20 5.99 0.91
CA PHE A 259 -5.54 4.88 0.01
C PHE A 259 -7.04 4.67 -0.09
N TYR A 260 -7.77 4.68 1.03
CA TYR A 260 -9.23 4.55 1.00
C TYR A 260 -9.89 5.65 0.17
N LYS A 261 -9.46 6.91 0.34
CA LYS A 261 -9.98 8.06 -0.40
C LYS A 261 -9.68 7.95 -1.90
N VAL A 262 -8.42 7.69 -2.26
CA VAL A 262 -7.98 7.52 -3.65
C VAL A 262 -8.71 6.35 -4.31
N SER A 263 -8.86 5.22 -3.62
CA SER A 263 -9.62 4.09 -4.14
C SER A 263 -11.09 4.41 -4.39
N LYS A 264 -11.73 5.18 -3.51
CA LYS A 264 -13.11 5.63 -3.72
C LYS A 264 -13.24 6.53 -4.94
N GLU A 265 -12.28 7.44 -5.13
CA GLU A 265 -12.21 8.30 -6.31
C GLU A 265 -12.02 7.46 -7.58
N PHE A 266 -11.09 6.51 -7.59
CA PHE A 266 -10.87 5.61 -8.73
C PHE A 266 -12.09 4.75 -9.08
N ILE A 267 -12.84 4.24 -8.10
CA ILE A 267 -14.10 3.52 -8.36
C ILE A 267 -15.08 4.45 -9.09
N SER A 268 -15.28 5.67 -8.58
CA SER A 268 -16.20 6.63 -9.20
C SER A 268 -15.75 7.06 -10.60
N THR A 269 -14.46 7.38 -10.78
CA THR A 269 -13.92 7.71 -12.10
C THR A 269 -14.03 6.53 -13.06
N SER A 270 -13.84 5.30 -12.58
CA SER A 270 -13.99 4.09 -13.38
C SER A 270 -15.43 3.84 -13.81
N GLU A 271 -16.42 4.10 -12.96
CA GLU A 271 -17.84 4.02 -13.31
C GLU A 271 -18.20 5.04 -14.39
N ILE A 272 -17.72 6.29 -14.26
CA ILE A 272 -17.90 7.35 -15.27
C ILE A 272 -17.22 6.95 -16.58
N GLN A 273 -15.99 6.44 -16.53
CA GLN A 273 -15.26 6.00 -17.71
C GLN A 273 -15.99 4.86 -18.44
N ALA A 274 -16.58 3.92 -17.69
CA ALA A 274 -17.37 2.85 -18.27
C ALA A 274 -18.65 3.36 -18.95
N ASP A 275 -19.38 4.28 -18.30
CA ASP A 275 -20.57 4.93 -18.87
C ASP A 275 -20.24 5.72 -20.14
N ASP A 276 -19.18 6.52 -20.13
CA ASP A 276 -18.74 7.27 -21.31
C ASP A 276 -18.28 6.34 -22.43
N SER A 277 -17.56 5.26 -22.10
CA SER A 277 -17.16 4.26 -23.10
C SER A 277 -18.38 3.59 -23.74
N GLN A 278 -19.45 3.35 -22.98
CA GLN A 278 -20.71 2.82 -23.51
C GLN A 278 -21.41 3.81 -24.45
N LYS A 279 -21.44 5.11 -24.12
CA LYS A 279 -21.97 6.14 -25.03
C LYS A 279 -21.17 6.21 -26.33
N VAL A 280 -19.84 6.11 -26.26
CA VAL A 280 -19.00 6.06 -27.47
C VAL A 280 -19.30 4.78 -28.27
N ALA A 281 -19.58 3.65 -27.62
CA ALA A 281 -19.98 2.41 -28.29
C ALA A 281 -21.27 2.61 -29.11
N ASP A 282 -22.29 3.21 -28.50
CA ASP A 282 -23.56 3.52 -29.16
C ASP A 282 -23.37 4.48 -30.34
N HIS A 283 -22.48 5.47 -30.20
CA HIS A 283 -22.12 6.37 -31.30
C HIS A 283 -21.43 5.62 -32.45
N ILE A 284 -20.53 4.68 -32.15
CA ILE A 284 -19.84 3.87 -33.16
C ILE A 284 -20.80 2.94 -33.89
N ASP A 285 -21.76 2.34 -33.20
CA ASP A 285 -22.79 1.52 -33.86
C ASP A 285 -23.64 2.38 -34.82
N ARG A 286 -24.03 3.60 -34.41
CA ARG A 286 -24.73 4.55 -35.31
C ARG A 286 -23.87 4.97 -36.50
N LEU A 287 -22.58 5.21 -36.30
CA LEU A 287 -21.65 5.55 -37.36
C LEU A 287 -21.43 4.37 -38.33
N SER A 288 -21.44 3.14 -37.83
CA SER A 288 -21.37 1.92 -38.66
C SER A 288 -22.59 1.81 -39.58
N THR A 289 -23.80 2.00 -39.04
CA THR A 289 -25.03 2.03 -39.86
C THR A 289 -25.01 3.16 -40.88
N LEU A 290 -24.47 4.33 -40.51
CA LEU A 290 -24.32 5.46 -41.43
C LEU A 290 -23.37 5.13 -42.58
N VAL A 291 -22.25 4.46 -42.33
CA VAL A 291 -21.31 4.02 -43.38
C VAL A 291 -21.91 2.95 -44.28
N GLU A 292 -22.70 2.03 -43.75
CA GLU A 292 -23.46 1.07 -44.57
C GLU A 292 -24.45 1.78 -45.50
N THR A 293 -25.19 2.75 -44.95
CA THR A 293 -26.12 3.58 -45.73
C THR A 293 -25.38 4.39 -46.79
N ASN A 294 -24.25 5.00 -46.43
CA ASN A 294 -23.41 5.77 -47.35
C ASN A 294 -22.87 4.89 -48.49
N THR A 295 -22.45 3.66 -48.18
CA THR A 295 -22.01 2.68 -49.19
C THR A 295 -23.15 2.34 -50.16
N SER A 296 -24.38 2.15 -49.65
CA SER A 296 -25.55 1.93 -50.50
C SER A 296 -25.83 3.13 -51.42
N ILE A 297 -25.73 4.35 -50.91
CA ILE A 297 -25.89 5.60 -51.71
C ILE A 297 -24.82 5.71 -52.79
N ILE A 298 -23.57 5.33 -52.50
CA ILE A 298 -22.48 5.32 -53.48
C ILE A 298 -22.79 4.35 -54.62
N LEU A 299 -23.27 3.14 -54.31
CA LEU A 299 -23.62 2.13 -55.31
C LEU A 299 -24.78 2.59 -56.21
N THR A 300 -25.84 3.16 -55.64
CA THR A 300 -26.97 3.69 -56.42
C THR A 300 -26.56 4.90 -57.25
N SER A 301 -25.70 5.78 -56.71
CA SER A 301 -25.16 6.91 -57.47
C SER A 301 -24.33 6.47 -58.67
N ALA A 302 -23.54 5.39 -58.52
CA ALA A 302 -22.78 4.80 -59.63
C ALA A 302 -23.71 4.25 -60.73
N GLU A 303 -24.82 3.64 -60.34
CA GLU A 303 -25.85 3.18 -61.27
C GLU A 303 -26.53 4.33 -62.01
N HIS A 304 -26.93 5.39 -61.30
CA HIS A 304 -27.49 6.59 -61.91
C HIS A 304 -26.55 7.23 -62.92
N LEU A 305 -25.24 7.25 -62.63
CA LEU A 305 -24.23 7.78 -63.53
C LEU A 305 -24.11 6.96 -64.83
N ARG A 306 -24.14 5.63 -64.73
CA ARG A 306 -24.14 4.75 -65.91
C ARG A 306 -25.39 4.95 -66.77
N ASN A 307 -26.56 5.09 -66.15
CA ASN A 307 -27.81 5.37 -66.88
C ASN A 307 -27.76 6.73 -67.58
N LEU A 308 -27.23 7.74 -66.91
CA LEU A 308 -27.03 9.07 -67.47
C LEU A 308 -26.05 9.08 -68.65
N GLU A 309 -24.94 8.35 -68.56
CA GLU A 309 -23.98 8.21 -69.66
C GLU A 309 -24.65 7.60 -70.90
N LYS A 310 -25.48 6.57 -70.70
CA LYS A 310 -26.27 5.94 -71.77
C LYS A 310 -27.25 6.91 -72.43
N GLU A 311 -27.95 7.73 -71.66
CA GLU A 311 -28.87 8.74 -72.21
C GLU A 311 -28.13 9.85 -72.97
N ILE A 312 -26.94 10.27 -72.52
CA ILE A 312 -26.11 11.22 -73.29
C ILE A 312 -25.68 10.61 -74.62
N GLN A 313 -25.21 9.35 -74.64
CA GLN A 313 -24.84 8.69 -75.89
C GLN A 313 -26.02 8.58 -76.85
N LYS A 314 -27.21 8.25 -76.34
CA LYS A 314 -28.44 8.24 -77.12
C LYS A 314 -28.75 9.62 -77.70
N ASN A 315 -28.69 10.68 -76.90
CA ASN A 315 -28.92 12.05 -77.37
C ASN A 315 -27.91 12.48 -78.44
N LEU A 316 -26.62 12.13 -78.30
CA LEU A 316 -25.61 12.38 -79.32
C LEU A 316 -25.96 11.69 -80.65
N SER A 317 -26.40 10.42 -80.61
CA SER A 317 -26.84 9.71 -81.82
C SER A 317 -28.08 10.34 -82.48
N SER A 318 -29.01 10.86 -81.67
CA SER A 318 -30.16 11.61 -82.16
C SER A 318 -29.74 12.92 -82.83
N LEU A 319 -28.78 13.66 -82.26
CA LEU A 319 -28.25 14.89 -82.87
C LEU A 319 -27.63 14.64 -84.25
N ILE A 320 -26.87 13.54 -84.41
CA ILE A 320 -26.32 13.15 -85.71
C ILE A 320 -27.45 12.93 -86.74
N THR A 321 -28.52 12.26 -86.33
CA THR A 321 -29.68 11.97 -87.19
C THR A 321 -30.44 13.24 -87.58
N VAL A 322 -30.67 14.16 -86.63
CA VAL A 322 -31.33 15.45 -86.88
C VAL A 322 -30.46 16.32 -87.80
N THR A 323 -29.15 16.39 -87.55
CA THR A 323 -28.20 17.12 -88.39
C THR A 323 -28.24 16.62 -89.84
N GLY A 324 -28.25 15.30 -90.05
CA GLY A 324 -28.40 14.71 -91.38
C GLY A 324 -29.73 15.08 -92.05
N SER A 325 -30.82 15.10 -91.27
CA SER A 325 -32.16 15.48 -91.76
C SER A 325 -32.24 16.96 -92.16
N LEU A 326 -31.60 17.86 -91.39
CA LEU A 326 -31.50 19.29 -91.70
C LEU A 326 -30.67 19.56 -92.96
N ASN A 327 -29.56 18.84 -93.16
CA ASN A 327 -28.81 18.92 -94.42
C ASN A 327 -29.68 18.51 -95.61
N SER A 328 -30.42 17.40 -95.50
CA SER A 328 -31.37 16.97 -96.54
C SER A 328 -32.49 18.00 -96.79
N LEU A 329 -33.01 18.62 -95.73
CA LEU A 329 -34.02 19.68 -95.84
C LEU A 329 -33.48 20.91 -96.58
N THR A 330 -32.23 21.29 -96.31
CA THR A 330 -31.55 22.41 -96.99
C THR A 330 -31.42 22.13 -98.49
N LEU A 331 -31.02 20.91 -98.87
CA LEU A 331 -30.94 20.49 -100.28
C LEU A 331 -32.32 20.52 -100.95
N LYS A 332 -33.36 19.99 -100.30
CA LYS A 332 -34.75 20.01 -100.82
C LYS A 332 -35.32 21.42 -100.96
N ALA A 333 -35.01 22.30 -100.01
CA ALA A 333 -35.39 23.71 -100.10
C ALA A 333 -34.76 24.36 -101.33
N GLN A 334 -33.48 24.11 -101.57
CA GLN A 334 -32.78 24.63 -102.74
C GLN A 334 -33.33 24.08 -104.06
N GLU A 335 -33.68 22.79 -104.10
CA GLU A 335 -34.35 22.16 -105.25
C GLU A 335 -35.74 22.77 -105.52
N SER A 336 -36.54 23.04 -104.47
CA SER A 336 -37.82 23.73 -104.61
C SER A 336 -37.66 25.15 -105.14
N SER A 337 -36.64 25.88 -104.67
CA SER A 337 -36.34 27.22 -105.18
C SER A 337 -35.95 27.20 -106.66
N ASP A 338 -35.14 26.22 -107.10
CA ASP A 338 -34.76 26.05 -108.50
C ASP A 338 -35.97 25.66 -109.38
N THR A 339 -36.82 24.76 -108.88
CA THR A 339 -38.06 24.37 -109.56
C THR A 339 -39.02 25.55 -109.71
N ALA A 340 -39.17 26.39 -108.68
CA ALA A 340 -39.99 27.59 -108.75
C ALA A 340 -39.45 28.63 -109.75
N LEU A 341 -38.12 28.78 -109.82
CA LEU A 341 -37.47 29.65 -110.81
C LEU A 341 -37.79 29.20 -112.24
N LYS A 342 -37.60 27.90 -112.52
CA LYS A 342 -37.98 27.29 -113.82
C LYS A 342 -39.47 27.43 -114.11
N GLY A 343 -40.31 27.27 -113.09
CA GLY A 343 -41.76 27.47 -113.18
C GLY A 343 -42.14 28.88 -113.63
N ARG A 344 -41.57 29.92 -113.00
CA ARG A 344 -41.77 31.31 -113.42
C ARG A 344 -41.31 31.57 -114.84
N GLU A 345 -40.15 31.04 -115.24
CA GLU A 345 -39.64 31.22 -116.59
C GLU A 345 -40.62 30.65 -117.64
N LYS A 346 -41.23 29.50 -117.35
CA LYS A 346 -42.28 28.92 -118.20
C LYS A 346 -43.54 29.76 -118.23
N VAL A 347 -43.98 30.29 -117.08
CA VAL A 347 -45.14 31.19 -117.00
C VAL A 347 -44.92 32.47 -117.80
N ASP A 348 -43.76 33.11 -117.68
CA ASP A 348 -43.38 34.29 -118.48
C ASP A 348 -43.39 33.99 -119.99
N GLY A 349 -42.91 32.79 -120.37
CA GLY A 349 -43.00 32.30 -121.75
C GLY A 349 -44.44 32.16 -122.25
N VAL A 350 -45.34 31.58 -121.45
CA VAL A 350 -46.76 31.44 -121.81
C VAL A 350 -47.45 32.80 -121.88
N GLN A 351 -47.12 33.72 -120.96
CA GLN A 351 -47.66 35.08 -120.95
C GLN A 351 -47.32 35.85 -122.24
N LYS A 352 -46.07 35.72 -122.72
CA LYS A 352 -45.63 36.29 -124.01
C LYS A 352 -46.43 35.70 -125.18
N SER A 353 -46.69 34.39 -125.18
CA SER A 353 -47.52 33.74 -126.20
C SER A 353 -48.96 34.27 -126.19
N PHE A 354 -49.59 34.43 -125.02
CA PHE A 354 -50.93 35.01 -124.93
C PHE A 354 -51.00 36.44 -125.46
N LEU A 355 -49.96 37.26 -125.23
CA LEU A 355 -49.88 38.60 -125.82
C LEU A 355 -49.83 38.57 -127.36
N GLU A 356 -49.13 37.60 -127.93
CA GLU A 356 -49.08 37.40 -129.39
C GLU A 356 -50.42 36.93 -129.96
N VAL A 357 -51.09 35.98 -129.28
CA VAL A 357 -52.44 35.54 -129.66
C VAL A 357 -53.44 36.71 -129.55
N LYS A 358 -53.38 37.51 -128.47
CA LYS A 358 -54.22 38.71 -128.30
C LYS A 358 -54.08 39.69 -129.47
N ARG A 359 -52.85 39.96 -129.92
CA ARG A 359 -52.60 40.78 -131.12
C ARG A 359 -53.19 40.16 -132.39
N THR A 360 -53.11 38.83 -132.52
CA THR A 360 -53.64 38.11 -133.70
C THR A 360 -55.17 38.17 -133.74
N VAL A 361 -55.82 37.92 -132.60
CA VAL A 361 -57.28 38.04 -132.43
C VAL A 361 -57.76 39.45 -132.76
N GLN A 362 -57.03 40.49 -132.32
CA GLN A 362 -57.35 41.89 -132.66
C GLN A 362 -57.28 42.15 -134.17
N LYS A 363 -56.25 41.66 -134.86
CA LYS A 363 -56.13 41.79 -136.33
C LYS A 363 -57.25 41.05 -137.07
N ILE A 364 -57.68 39.89 -136.57
CA ILE A 364 -58.82 39.16 -137.16
C ILE A 364 -60.09 39.98 -137.00
N ASN A 365 -60.35 40.55 -135.81
CA ASN A 365 -61.51 41.40 -135.57
C ASN A 365 -61.56 42.61 -136.51
N GLU A 366 -60.42 43.30 -136.71
CA GLU A 366 -60.30 44.41 -137.68
C GLU A 366 -60.61 43.96 -139.12
N SER A 367 -60.26 42.73 -139.47
CA SER A 367 -60.54 42.16 -140.80
C SER A 367 -62.02 41.79 -140.96
N LEU A 368 -62.66 41.25 -139.91
CA LEU A 368 -64.09 40.94 -139.90
C LEU A 368 -64.95 42.19 -140.05
N ILE A 369 -64.60 43.29 -139.38
CA ILE A 369 -65.29 44.59 -139.55
C ILE A 369 -65.27 45.00 -141.03
N LYS A 370 -64.11 44.92 -141.70
CA LYS A 370 -63.98 45.24 -143.14
C LYS A 370 -64.81 44.30 -144.02
N ILE A 371 -64.83 43.00 -143.74
CA ILE A 371 -65.64 42.02 -144.48
C ILE A 371 -67.12 42.32 -144.29
N GLY A 372 -67.55 42.63 -143.07
CA GLY A 372 -68.92 43.05 -142.75
C GLY A 372 -69.33 44.29 -143.54
N ASP A 373 -68.47 45.31 -143.60
CA ASP A 373 -68.69 46.53 -144.40
C ASP A 373 -68.78 46.22 -145.90
N ILE A 374 -67.91 45.36 -146.43
CA ILE A 374 -67.95 44.92 -147.84
C ILE A 374 -69.28 44.20 -148.10
N SER A 375 -69.67 43.27 -147.24
CA SER A 375 -70.88 42.49 -147.39
C SER A 375 -72.14 43.36 -147.35
N ALA A 376 -72.19 44.34 -146.44
CA ALA A 376 -73.29 45.32 -146.39
C ALA A 376 -73.37 46.17 -147.67
N ARG A 377 -72.24 46.63 -148.20
CA ARG A 377 -72.18 47.36 -149.48
C ARG A 377 -72.61 46.48 -150.65
N THR A 378 -72.15 45.23 -150.70
CA THR A 378 -72.55 44.24 -151.71
C THR A 378 -74.05 43.97 -151.66
N ASN A 379 -74.64 43.85 -150.47
CA ASN A 379 -76.08 43.68 -150.30
C ASN A 379 -76.86 44.91 -150.82
N MET A 380 -76.40 46.12 -150.52
CA MET A 380 -77.02 47.36 -151.04
C MET A 380 -76.90 47.47 -152.57
N LEU A 381 -75.75 47.09 -153.14
CA LEU A 381 -75.55 47.06 -154.59
C LEU A 381 -76.46 46.03 -155.27
N ALA A 382 -76.58 44.85 -154.67
CA ALA A 382 -77.44 43.77 -155.14
C ALA A 382 -78.92 44.16 -155.06
N LEU A 383 -79.36 44.77 -153.96
CA LEU A 383 -80.72 45.30 -153.80
C LEU A 383 -81.02 46.39 -154.86
N ASN A 384 -80.10 47.32 -155.09
CA ASN A 384 -80.23 48.34 -156.14
C ASN A 384 -80.33 47.70 -157.54
N ALA A 385 -79.54 46.65 -157.81
CA ALA A 385 -79.57 45.92 -159.06
C ALA A 385 -80.89 45.11 -159.23
N ALA A 386 -81.42 44.51 -158.17
CA ALA A 386 -82.70 43.80 -158.17
C ALA A 386 -83.87 44.76 -158.46
N ILE A 387 -83.85 45.96 -157.86
CA ILE A 387 -84.82 47.04 -158.13
C ILE A 387 -84.76 47.46 -159.61
N GLU A 388 -83.57 47.72 -160.15
CA GLU A 388 -83.42 48.16 -161.53
C GLU A 388 -83.76 47.05 -162.54
N ALA A 389 -83.47 45.78 -162.20
CA ALA A 389 -83.87 44.62 -162.99
C ALA A 389 -85.39 44.39 -162.97
N ALA A 390 -86.06 44.58 -161.83
CA ALA A 390 -87.53 44.55 -161.74
C ALA A 390 -88.19 45.68 -162.56
N ARG A 391 -87.51 46.83 -162.68
CA ARG A 391 -87.94 48.00 -163.47
C ARG A 391 -87.86 47.76 -164.98
N ALA A 392 -86.98 46.88 -165.43
CA ALA A 392 -86.79 46.51 -166.84
C ALA A 392 -87.79 45.47 -167.39
N GLY A 393 -88.72 44.96 -166.58
CA GLY A 393 -89.79 44.04 -167.02
C GLY A 393 -89.28 42.66 -167.47
N GLU A 394 -89.87 42.07 -168.52
CA GLU A 394 -89.55 40.71 -169.03
C GLU A 394 -88.06 40.52 -169.39
N GLN A 395 -87.34 41.58 -169.80
CA GLN A 395 -85.91 41.53 -170.16
C GLN A 395 -84.98 41.47 -168.93
N GLY A 396 -85.45 41.88 -167.75
CA GLY A 396 -84.66 41.95 -166.52
C GLY A 396 -84.71 40.68 -165.66
N ARG A 397 -85.59 39.72 -165.97
CA ARG A 397 -85.84 38.52 -165.15
C ARG A 397 -84.58 37.73 -164.78
N GLY A 398 -83.66 37.52 -165.73
CA GLY A 398 -82.40 36.81 -165.46
C GLY A 398 -81.46 37.59 -164.53
N PHE A 399 -81.45 38.92 -164.63
CA PHE A 399 -80.67 39.81 -163.77
C PHE A 399 -81.27 39.92 -162.36
N THR A 400 -82.60 39.91 -162.22
CA THR A 400 -83.25 39.89 -160.89
C THR A 400 -82.85 38.64 -160.10
N ILE A 401 -82.83 37.46 -160.75
CA ILE A 401 -82.41 36.21 -160.08
C ILE A 401 -80.95 36.30 -159.60
N VAL A 402 -80.05 36.82 -160.44
CA VAL A 402 -78.63 36.98 -160.05
C VAL A 402 -78.47 38.02 -158.94
N ALA A 403 -79.21 39.12 -158.98
CA ALA A 403 -79.17 40.15 -157.95
C ALA A 403 -79.74 39.66 -156.61
N ASP A 404 -80.83 38.89 -156.61
CA ASP A 404 -81.38 38.26 -155.42
C ASP A 404 -80.40 37.22 -154.83
N GLU A 405 -79.72 36.43 -155.67
CA GLU A 405 -78.70 35.47 -155.24
C GLU A 405 -77.48 36.17 -154.61
N ILE A 406 -77.02 37.29 -155.20
CA ILE A 406 -75.92 38.10 -154.65
C ILE A 406 -76.35 38.75 -153.32
N SER A 407 -77.59 39.23 -153.22
CA SER A 407 -78.13 39.80 -151.97
C SER A 407 -78.20 38.74 -150.88
N GLN A 408 -78.71 37.55 -151.18
CA GLN A 408 -78.72 36.42 -150.25
C GLN A 408 -77.31 35.99 -149.83
N LEU A 409 -76.35 35.93 -150.76
CA LEU A 409 -74.95 35.61 -150.45
C LEU A 409 -74.29 36.68 -149.55
N ALA A 410 -74.61 37.95 -149.78
CA ALA A 410 -74.14 39.06 -148.97
C ALA A 410 -74.78 39.07 -147.57
N GLU A 411 -76.06 38.71 -147.44
CA GLU A 411 -76.72 38.53 -146.15
C GLU A 411 -76.14 37.33 -145.40
N HIS A 412 -75.90 36.21 -146.09
CA HIS A 412 -75.25 35.02 -145.54
C HIS A 412 -73.83 35.32 -145.06
N THR A 413 -73.06 36.10 -145.84
CA THR A 413 -71.71 36.54 -145.46
C THR A 413 -71.72 37.48 -144.25
N MET A 414 -72.69 38.39 -144.15
CA MET A 414 -72.88 39.22 -142.95
C MET A 414 -73.21 38.38 -141.71
N ARG A 415 -74.08 37.37 -141.84
CA ARG A 415 -74.45 36.46 -140.76
C ARG A 415 -73.23 35.67 -140.27
N ASN A 416 -72.50 35.05 -141.20
CA ASN A 416 -71.26 34.32 -140.89
C ASN A 416 -70.19 35.23 -140.26
N THR A 417 -70.06 36.47 -140.72
CA THR A 417 -69.11 37.43 -140.15
C THR A 417 -69.47 37.78 -138.70
N ARG A 418 -70.77 37.93 -138.39
CA ARG A 418 -71.25 38.13 -137.00
C ARG A 418 -70.95 36.91 -136.13
N GLU A 419 -71.25 35.71 -136.61
CA GLU A 419 -70.94 34.46 -135.88
C GLU A 419 -69.44 34.33 -135.58
N ILE A 420 -68.56 34.65 -136.54
CA ILE A 420 -67.11 34.64 -136.31
C ILE A 420 -66.71 35.77 -135.33
N THR A 421 -67.35 36.93 -135.39
CA THR A 421 -67.10 38.04 -134.44
C THR A 421 -67.41 37.61 -133.01
N ASP A 422 -68.53 36.92 -132.79
CA ASP A 422 -68.89 36.38 -131.48
C ASP A 422 -67.86 35.35 -130.98
N LEU A 423 -67.36 34.47 -131.87
CA LEU A 423 -66.28 33.52 -131.54
C LEU A 423 -64.96 34.23 -131.22
N ILE A 424 -64.63 35.31 -131.92
CA ILE A 424 -63.43 36.13 -131.67
C ILE A 424 -63.54 36.85 -130.32
N GLU A 425 -64.70 37.39 -129.97
CA GLU A 425 -64.94 37.99 -128.66
C GLU A 425 -64.85 36.95 -127.54
N PHE A 426 -65.42 35.76 -127.73
CA PHE A 426 -65.27 34.64 -126.80
C PHE A 426 -63.79 34.22 -126.64
N THR A 427 -63.04 34.16 -127.74
CA THR A 427 -61.61 33.83 -127.72
C THR A 427 -60.80 34.92 -126.99
N ARG A 428 -61.14 36.19 -127.20
CA ARG A 428 -60.51 37.34 -126.53
C ARG A 428 -60.73 37.27 -125.02
N ALA A 429 -61.96 37.01 -124.57
CA ALA A 429 -62.29 36.84 -123.17
C ALA A 429 -61.52 35.65 -122.56
N SER A 430 -61.41 34.54 -123.29
CA SER A 430 -60.66 33.36 -122.85
C SER A 430 -59.16 33.65 -122.67
N ILE A 431 -58.54 34.43 -123.55
CA ILE A 431 -57.13 34.85 -123.43
C ILE A 431 -56.91 35.77 -122.22
N GLU A 432 -57.81 36.73 -122.01
CA GLU A 432 -57.71 37.63 -120.85
C GLU A 432 -57.83 36.86 -119.53
N SER A 433 -58.76 35.91 -119.46
CA SER A 433 -58.89 34.98 -118.33
C SER A 433 -57.61 34.16 -118.14
N GLY A 434 -57.07 33.57 -119.20
CA GLY A 434 -55.83 32.78 -119.15
C GLY A 434 -54.61 33.61 -118.71
N ASN A 435 -54.51 34.88 -119.12
CA ASN A 435 -53.47 35.78 -118.66
C ASN A 435 -53.62 36.12 -117.16
N GLY A 436 -54.86 36.23 -116.66
CA GLY A 436 -55.16 36.36 -115.24
C GLY A 436 -54.68 35.15 -114.43
N GLU A 437 -54.93 33.93 -114.91
CA GLU A 437 -54.41 32.69 -114.29
C GLU A 437 -52.87 32.65 -114.31
N MET A 438 -52.23 33.08 -115.41
CA MET A 438 -50.76 33.14 -115.49
C MET A 438 -50.14 34.11 -114.46
N HIS A 439 -50.80 35.24 -114.20
CA HIS A 439 -50.36 36.13 -113.11
C HIS A 439 -50.43 35.43 -111.75
N GLN A 440 -51.54 34.72 -111.45
CA GLN A 440 -51.66 33.95 -110.21
C GLN A 440 -50.59 32.85 -110.11
N PHE A 441 -50.25 32.18 -111.21
CA PHE A 441 -49.15 31.21 -111.22
C PHE A 441 -47.79 31.85 -110.94
N SER A 442 -47.53 33.05 -111.45
CA SER A 442 -46.29 33.79 -111.18
C SER A 442 -46.15 34.15 -109.69
N ASP A 443 -47.24 34.62 -109.08
CA ASP A 443 -47.29 34.92 -107.65
C ASP A 443 -47.08 33.65 -106.81
N PHE A 444 -47.72 32.54 -107.21
CA PHE A 444 -47.56 31.24 -106.55
C PHE A 444 -46.11 30.75 -106.55
N PHE A 445 -45.40 30.83 -107.69
CA PHE A 445 -44.00 30.46 -107.74
C PHE A 445 -43.09 31.40 -106.93
N THR A 446 -43.43 32.69 -106.85
CA THR A 446 -42.72 33.64 -105.98
C THR A 446 -42.88 33.26 -104.50
N MET A 447 -44.09 32.87 -104.08
CA MET A 447 -44.33 32.36 -102.73
C MET A 447 -43.55 31.06 -102.45
N ILE A 448 -43.45 30.13 -103.41
CA ILE A 448 -42.64 28.91 -103.23
C ILE A 448 -41.17 29.27 -103.02
N GLN A 449 -40.63 30.20 -103.80
CA GLN A 449 -39.23 30.64 -103.68
C GLN A 449 -38.96 31.26 -102.30
N GLU A 450 -39.86 32.11 -101.81
CA GLU A 450 -39.74 32.73 -100.49
C GLU A 450 -39.80 31.67 -99.38
N ASN A 451 -40.78 30.76 -99.43
CA ASN A 451 -40.90 29.67 -98.46
C ASN A 451 -39.67 28.74 -98.45
N ALA A 452 -39.13 28.41 -99.63
CA ALA A 452 -37.90 27.65 -99.76
C ALA A 452 -36.69 28.37 -99.14
N SER A 453 -36.55 29.68 -99.38
CA SER A 453 -35.48 30.49 -98.78
C SER A 453 -35.59 30.55 -97.25
N ASN A 454 -36.81 30.75 -96.74
CA ASN A 454 -37.09 30.74 -95.30
C ASN A 454 -36.75 29.37 -94.69
N MET A 455 -37.11 28.28 -95.36
CA MET A 455 -36.81 26.91 -94.90
C MET A 455 -35.30 26.64 -94.86
N ALA A 456 -34.54 27.08 -95.87
CA ALA A 456 -33.08 26.96 -95.89
C ALA A 456 -32.42 27.78 -94.76
N ARG A 457 -32.89 29.01 -94.52
CA ARG A 457 -32.39 29.85 -93.42
C ARG A 457 -32.68 29.24 -92.06
N PHE A 458 -33.91 28.74 -91.85
CA PHE A 458 -34.29 28.09 -90.60
C PHE A 458 -33.47 26.82 -90.35
N SER A 459 -33.23 26.02 -91.39
CA SER A 459 -32.36 24.85 -91.30
C SER A 459 -30.92 25.20 -90.90
N MET A 460 -30.35 26.29 -91.44
CA MET A 460 -29.03 26.77 -91.03
C MET A 460 -28.97 27.17 -89.56
N TYR A 461 -29.99 27.85 -89.03
CA TYR A 461 -30.05 28.17 -87.61
C TYR A 461 -30.10 26.91 -86.75
N LEU A 462 -30.95 25.94 -87.10
CA LEU A 462 -31.04 24.68 -86.37
C LEU A 462 -29.73 23.88 -86.42
N LEU A 463 -28.98 23.91 -87.52
CA LEU A 463 -27.67 23.25 -87.61
C LEU A 463 -26.66 23.83 -86.61
N GLU A 464 -26.66 25.15 -86.41
CA GLU A 464 -25.80 25.79 -85.41
C GLU A 464 -26.23 25.43 -83.97
N ASP A 465 -27.54 25.35 -83.72
CA ASP A 465 -28.08 24.89 -82.44
C ASP A 465 -27.68 23.43 -82.16
N MET A 466 -27.77 22.54 -83.16
CA MET A 466 -27.36 21.13 -83.03
C MET A 466 -25.87 21.02 -82.67
N LYS A 467 -25.01 21.83 -83.29
CA LYS A 467 -23.56 21.86 -83.01
C LYS A 467 -23.26 22.37 -81.60
N THR A 468 -23.98 23.40 -81.14
CA THR A 468 -23.88 23.90 -79.77
C THR A 468 -24.31 22.83 -78.76
N GLN A 469 -25.41 22.13 -79.06
CA GLN A 469 -25.92 21.05 -78.22
C GLN A 469 -24.97 19.84 -78.17
N GLU A 470 -24.31 19.50 -79.28
CA GLU A 470 -23.27 18.47 -79.34
C GLU A 470 -22.10 18.83 -78.41
N SER A 471 -21.62 20.07 -78.46
CA SER A 471 -20.56 20.57 -77.56
C SER A 471 -20.98 20.48 -76.09
N GLY A 472 -22.22 20.88 -75.77
CA GLY A 472 -22.78 20.78 -74.42
C GLY A 472 -22.86 19.34 -73.90
N LEU A 473 -23.29 18.40 -74.74
CA LEU A 473 -23.35 16.98 -74.37
C LEU A 473 -21.95 16.39 -74.16
N ASN A 474 -20.98 16.75 -75.00
CA ASN A 474 -19.59 16.33 -74.82
C ASN A 474 -18.99 16.85 -73.49
N LEU A 475 -19.32 18.08 -73.10
CA LEU A 475 -18.93 18.62 -71.79
C LEU A 475 -19.58 17.84 -70.64
N CYS A 476 -20.87 17.49 -70.75
CA CYS A 476 -21.54 16.64 -69.77
C CYS A 476 -20.87 15.27 -69.64
N THR A 477 -20.42 14.65 -70.74
CA THR A 477 -19.65 13.40 -70.68
C THR A 477 -18.35 13.55 -69.89
N LEU A 478 -17.61 14.65 -70.08
CA LEU A 478 -16.39 14.93 -69.31
C LEU A 478 -16.71 15.07 -67.81
N LYS A 479 -17.77 15.81 -67.46
CA LYS A 479 -18.21 15.98 -66.08
C LYS A 479 -18.69 14.67 -65.45
N MET A 480 -19.32 13.78 -66.21
CA MET A 480 -19.67 12.45 -65.71
C MET A 480 -18.44 11.61 -65.37
N ARG A 481 -17.36 11.68 -66.15
CA ARG A 481 -16.11 10.98 -65.79
C ARG A 481 -15.51 11.51 -64.49
N GLU A 482 -15.56 12.82 -64.27
CA GLU A 482 -15.11 13.47 -63.02
C GLU A 482 -15.94 12.99 -61.81
N ILE A 483 -17.27 12.93 -61.95
CA ILE A 483 -18.16 12.39 -60.91
C ILE A 483 -17.88 10.90 -60.69
N SER A 484 -17.66 10.12 -61.76
CA SER A 484 -17.32 8.69 -61.65
C SER A 484 -16.05 8.47 -60.84
N SER A 485 -15.00 9.28 -61.07
CA SER A 485 -13.78 9.23 -60.25
C SER A 485 -14.05 9.59 -58.79
N SER A 486 -14.92 10.57 -58.54
CA SER A 486 -15.30 10.97 -57.18
C SER A 486 -16.05 9.86 -56.44
N ILE A 487 -16.92 9.13 -57.13
CA ILE A 487 -17.63 7.96 -56.60
C ILE A 487 -16.63 6.88 -56.16
N THR A 488 -15.61 6.58 -56.98
CA THR A 488 -14.56 5.61 -56.60
C THR A 488 -13.78 6.05 -55.37
N ASN A 489 -13.46 7.34 -55.25
CA ASN A 489 -12.80 7.87 -54.05
C ASN A 489 -13.68 7.77 -52.79
N LEU A 490 -14.99 8.04 -52.93
CA LEU A 490 -15.96 7.87 -51.85
C LEU A 490 -16.09 6.41 -51.43
N GLU A 491 -16.06 5.47 -52.37
CA GLU A 491 -16.08 4.04 -52.09
C GLU A 491 -14.88 3.62 -51.23
N SER A 492 -13.67 4.04 -51.60
CA SER A 492 -12.45 3.79 -50.82
C SER A 492 -12.54 4.41 -49.42
N SER A 493 -12.99 5.65 -49.31
CA SER A 493 -13.15 6.35 -48.03
C SER A 493 -14.19 5.66 -47.13
N SER A 494 -15.28 5.15 -47.72
CA SER A 494 -16.32 4.41 -46.99
C SER A 494 -15.76 3.10 -46.41
N LEU A 495 -14.92 2.39 -47.18
CA LEU A 495 -14.26 1.17 -46.72
C LEU A 495 -13.27 1.45 -45.58
N GLU A 496 -12.48 2.51 -45.70
CA GLU A 496 -11.54 2.92 -44.65
C GLU A 496 -12.26 3.32 -43.35
N ASN A 497 -13.35 4.09 -43.45
CA ASN A 497 -14.20 4.42 -42.31
C ASN A 497 -14.78 3.17 -41.65
N LYS A 498 -15.23 2.18 -42.43
CA LYS A 498 -15.72 0.91 -41.90
C LYS A 498 -14.66 0.19 -41.08
N SER A 499 -13.43 0.12 -41.58
CA SER A 499 -12.30 -0.48 -40.85
C SER A 499 -11.96 0.32 -39.59
N ALA A 500 -11.90 1.65 -39.66
CA ALA A 500 -11.61 2.51 -38.53
C ALA A 500 -12.62 2.34 -37.38
N TYR A 501 -13.92 2.28 -37.70
CA TYR A 501 -14.96 2.02 -36.70
C TYR A 501 -14.83 0.63 -36.05
N GLY A 502 -14.42 -0.39 -36.82
CA GLY A 502 -14.08 -1.69 -36.27
C GLY A 502 -12.96 -1.63 -35.24
N SER A 503 -11.89 -0.88 -35.51
CA SER A 503 -10.79 -0.67 -34.56
C SER A 503 -11.23 0.11 -33.32
N ILE A 504 -12.01 1.18 -33.48
CA ILE A 504 -12.51 1.96 -32.33
C ILE A 504 -13.41 1.09 -31.45
N LYS A 505 -14.25 0.22 -32.04
CA LYS A 505 -15.09 -0.72 -31.29
C LYS A 505 -14.27 -1.65 -30.39
N LEU A 506 -13.12 -2.14 -30.87
CA LEU A 506 -12.19 -2.94 -30.06
C LEU A 506 -11.57 -2.10 -28.94
N SER A 507 -11.10 -0.88 -29.22
CA SER A 507 -10.55 0.00 -28.19
C SER A 507 -11.55 0.34 -27.08
N ILE A 508 -12.84 0.46 -27.41
CA ILE A 508 -13.90 0.65 -26.40
C ILE A 508 -14.05 -0.59 -25.52
N GLN A 509 -13.96 -1.80 -26.07
CA GLN A 509 -13.97 -3.03 -25.27
C GLN A 509 -12.79 -3.07 -24.30
N ASP A 510 -11.59 -2.69 -24.75
CA ASP A 510 -10.40 -2.61 -23.90
C ASP A 510 -10.58 -1.57 -22.77
N LEU A 511 -11.18 -0.42 -23.07
CA LEU A 511 -11.49 0.61 -22.06
C LEU A 511 -12.50 0.13 -21.02
N LEU A 512 -13.57 -0.55 -21.44
CA LEU A 512 -14.57 -1.14 -20.54
C LEU A 512 -13.93 -2.21 -19.64
N GLN A 513 -13.05 -3.05 -20.19
CA GLN A 513 -12.33 -4.04 -19.41
C GLN A 513 -11.36 -3.37 -18.42
N GLY A 514 -10.61 -2.36 -18.87
CA GLY A 514 -9.70 -1.59 -18.03
C GLY A 514 -10.40 -0.90 -16.86
N ALA A 515 -11.56 -0.30 -17.11
CA ALA A 515 -12.42 0.25 -16.07
C ALA A 515 -12.84 -0.85 -15.06
N GLY A 516 -13.34 -1.99 -15.53
CA GLY A 516 -13.69 -3.12 -14.65
C GLY A 516 -12.55 -3.56 -13.72
N LEU A 517 -11.32 -3.61 -14.26
CA LEU A 517 -10.10 -3.94 -13.49
C LEU A 517 -9.74 -2.85 -12.48
N ILE A 518 -9.80 -1.57 -12.86
CA ILE A 518 -9.51 -0.44 -11.96
C ILE A 518 -10.51 -0.42 -10.80
N SER A 519 -11.81 -0.60 -11.09
CA SER A 519 -12.85 -0.64 -10.06
C SER A 519 -12.61 -1.80 -9.07
N SER A 520 -12.36 -3.01 -9.58
CA SER A 520 -12.11 -4.19 -8.74
C SER A 520 -10.84 -4.04 -7.89
N GLY A 521 -9.73 -3.60 -8.50
CA GLY A 521 -8.47 -3.37 -7.79
C GLY A 521 -8.59 -2.25 -6.75
N SER A 522 -9.34 -1.19 -7.05
CA SER A 522 -9.62 -0.12 -6.08
C SER A 522 -10.45 -0.62 -4.91
N GLN A 523 -11.38 -1.55 -5.13
CA GLN A 523 -12.17 -2.16 -4.07
C GLN A 523 -11.31 -3.04 -3.15
N GLU A 524 -10.33 -3.76 -3.70
CA GLU A 524 -9.33 -4.50 -2.92
C GLU A 524 -8.45 -3.55 -2.10
N ILE A 525 -7.92 -2.47 -2.69
CA ILE A 525 -7.13 -1.47 -1.98
C ILE A 525 -7.94 -0.82 -0.87
N SER A 526 -9.22 -0.48 -1.12
CA SER A 526 -10.13 0.08 -0.12
C SER A 526 -10.32 -0.86 1.08
N SER A 527 -10.47 -2.16 0.80
CA SER A 527 -10.59 -3.20 1.84
C SER A 527 -9.28 -3.39 2.61
N GLY A 528 -8.14 -3.44 1.90
CA GLY A 528 -6.81 -3.55 2.48
C GLY A 528 -6.45 -2.35 3.36
N ALA A 529 -6.78 -1.14 2.93
CA ALA A 529 -6.65 0.07 3.73
C ALA A 529 -7.43 -0.05 5.04
N LYS A 530 -8.70 -0.46 4.98
CA LYS A 530 -9.51 -0.67 6.20
C LYS A 530 -8.88 -1.69 7.15
N GLN A 531 -8.36 -2.80 6.63
CA GLN A 531 -7.65 -3.79 7.44
C GLN A 531 -6.38 -3.23 8.08
N ILE A 532 -5.60 -2.43 7.35
CA ILE A 532 -4.39 -1.78 7.88
C ILE A 532 -4.77 -0.82 9.01
N ASP A 533 -5.85 -0.05 8.88
CA ASP A 533 -6.30 0.86 9.92
C ASP A 533 -6.75 0.10 11.18
N GLU A 534 -7.52 -0.98 11.02
CA GLU A 534 -7.94 -1.86 12.12
C GLU A 534 -6.76 -2.54 12.84
N GLN A 535 -5.75 -3.00 12.09
CA GLN A 535 -4.54 -3.58 12.67
C GLN A 535 -3.69 -2.52 13.39
N SER A 536 -3.55 -1.34 12.79
CA SER A 536 -2.85 -0.20 13.38
C SER A 536 -3.49 0.20 14.71
N ASP A 537 -4.82 0.23 14.80
CA ASP A 537 -5.56 0.46 16.03
C ASP A 537 -5.33 -0.63 17.09
N LYS A 538 -5.28 -1.91 16.69
CA LYS A 538 -4.96 -3.01 17.62
C LYS A 538 -3.56 -2.86 18.21
N VAL A 539 -2.55 -2.57 17.38
CA VAL A 539 -1.17 -2.38 17.83
C VAL A 539 -1.07 -1.13 18.72
N LYS A 540 -1.77 -0.04 18.37
CA LYS A 540 -1.85 1.16 19.21
C LYS A 540 -2.39 0.85 20.60
N ARG A 541 -3.48 0.10 20.72
CA ARG A 541 -4.02 -0.34 22.03
C ARG A 541 -3.06 -1.23 22.81
N LEU A 542 -2.29 -2.09 22.13
CA LEU A 542 -1.25 -2.89 22.79
C LEU A 542 -0.13 -1.98 23.34
N MET A 543 0.20 -0.89 22.64
CA MET A 543 1.20 0.09 23.06
C MET A 543 0.74 1.06 24.15
N GLU A 544 -0.57 1.21 24.37
CA GLU A 544 -1.12 2.00 25.48
C GLU A 544 -0.80 1.38 26.85
N LYS A 545 -0.51 0.08 26.89
CA LYS A 545 -0.02 -0.59 28.11
C LYS A 545 1.38 -0.10 28.52
N PHE A 546 2.14 0.48 27.60
CA PHE A 546 3.46 1.01 27.86
C PHE A 546 3.38 2.52 28.14
N SER A 547 3.65 2.90 29.40
CA SER A 547 3.84 4.28 29.84
C SER A 547 5.28 4.70 29.59
N ILE A 548 5.49 5.71 28.75
CA ILE A 548 6.79 6.19 28.26
C ILE A 548 7.05 7.62 28.68
#